data_AF-A0A918Z476-F1
#
_entry.id   AF-A0A918Z476-F1
#
_cell.length_a   1.000
_cell.length_b   1.000
_cell.length_c   1.000
_cell.angle_alpha   90.00
_cell.angle_beta   90.00
_cell.angle_gamma   90.00
#
_symmetry.space_group_name_H-M   'P 1'
#
loop_
_entity.id
_entity.type
_entity.pdbx_description
1 polymer ?
#
loop_
_entity_poly.entity_id
_entity_poly.type
_entity_poly.pdbx_seq_one_letter_code
_entity_poly.pdbx_strand_id
1 'polypeptide(L)'
;MTPPAAPPPGFGPPPQPYAPQPQGPPQQPYAYPQAAQPPQPYGYPGVGAGAPVAEGPEFLAVDCHNSVVVDVSGVAFEDHGISVDFPWPEIRSVHYKASPNGKALMVAVIHLDGRFYECTVEAKPRERLHQWFGQLAQVLGYYRPMG
;
A
#
# COMPACT_ATOMS: atom_id res chain seq x y z
N MET A 1 3.44 34.14 -71.67
CA MET A 1 2.94 35.50 -71.40
C MET A 1 3.07 35.77 -69.90
N THR A 2 3.60 36.93 -69.52
CA THR A 2 3.82 37.43 -68.14
C THR A 2 4.07 38.95 -68.22
N PRO A 3 4.03 39.74 -67.12
CA PRO A 3 3.18 39.70 -65.90
C PRO A 3 1.99 40.68 -66.13
N PRO A 4 1.49 41.55 -65.21
CA PRO A 4 1.37 41.56 -63.73
C PRO A 4 -0.13 41.34 -63.33
N ALA A 5 -0.75 41.78 -62.22
CA ALA A 5 -0.41 42.65 -61.07
C ALA A 5 -1.16 42.21 -59.78
N ALA A 6 -1.27 43.08 -58.76
CA ALA A 6 -1.78 42.76 -57.41
C ALA A 6 -2.99 43.61 -56.96
N PRO A 7 -3.85 43.10 -56.05
CA PRO A 7 -4.81 43.90 -55.28
C PRO A 7 -4.13 44.69 -54.13
N PRO A 8 -4.78 45.75 -53.59
CA PRO A 8 -4.13 46.82 -52.82
C PRO A 8 -3.76 46.48 -51.35
N PRO A 9 -2.90 47.29 -50.70
CA PRO A 9 -2.43 47.05 -49.34
C PRO A 9 -3.52 47.32 -48.29
N GLY A 10 -3.99 46.26 -47.65
CA GLY A 10 -4.89 46.28 -46.49
C GLY A 10 -4.19 45.97 -45.17
N PHE A 11 -2.97 46.49 -44.96
CA PHE A 11 -2.18 46.22 -43.75
C PHE A 11 -2.65 47.11 -42.59
N GLY A 12 -3.74 46.73 -41.93
CA GLY A 12 -3.94 47.11 -40.53
C GLY A 12 -2.86 46.45 -39.68
N PRO A 13 -2.34 47.09 -38.61
CA PRO A 13 -1.35 46.46 -37.75
C PRO A 13 -1.98 45.24 -37.06
N PRO A 14 -1.39 44.04 -37.18
CA PRO A 14 -1.82 42.90 -36.36
C PRO A 14 -1.54 43.20 -34.88
N PRO A 15 -2.41 42.78 -33.95
CA PRO A 15 -2.21 43.03 -32.54
C PRO A 15 -0.94 42.34 -32.02
N GLN A 16 -0.09 43.12 -31.37
CA GLN A 16 0.95 42.67 -30.45
C GLN A 16 0.44 42.94 -29.02
N PRO A 17 0.93 42.25 -27.98
CA PRO A 17 1.35 40.85 -27.95
C PRO A 17 0.73 40.09 -26.75
N TYR A 18 0.54 38.77 -26.85
CA TYR A 18 0.48 37.94 -25.64
C TYR A 18 1.83 37.27 -25.43
N ALA A 19 2.67 37.93 -24.63
CA ALA A 19 3.82 37.25 -24.05
C ALA A 19 3.30 36.16 -23.08
N PRO A 20 3.86 34.94 -23.08
CA PRO A 20 3.50 33.95 -22.09
C PRO A 20 3.89 34.48 -20.69
N GLN A 21 2.93 34.50 -19.76
CA GLN A 21 3.26 34.75 -18.36
C GLN A 21 4.28 33.71 -17.89
N PRO A 22 5.37 34.10 -17.19
CA PRO A 22 6.18 33.13 -16.49
C PRO A 22 5.31 32.45 -15.44
N GLN A 23 5.18 31.12 -15.53
CA GLN A 23 4.55 30.32 -14.50
C GLN A 23 5.32 30.53 -13.19
N GLY A 24 4.60 30.90 -12.13
CA GLY A 24 5.20 31.00 -10.80
C GLY A 24 5.77 29.66 -10.32
N PRO A 25 6.69 29.66 -9.34
CA PRO A 25 7.28 28.44 -8.83
C PRO A 25 6.21 27.48 -8.29
N PRO A 26 6.41 26.15 -8.42
CA PRO A 26 5.44 25.17 -7.95
C PRO A 26 5.19 25.32 -6.45
N GLN A 27 3.93 25.32 -6.07
CA GLN A 27 3.50 25.28 -4.67
C GLN A 27 4.05 23.98 -4.05
N GLN A 28 4.95 24.10 -3.08
CA GLN A 28 5.37 22.93 -2.31
C GLN A 28 4.21 22.45 -1.42
N PRO A 29 4.00 21.13 -1.25
CA PRO A 29 3.02 20.62 -0.31
C PRO A 29 3.29 21.17 1.10
N TYR A 30 2.22 21.56 1.80
CA TYR A 30 2.32 22.06 3.17
C TYR A 30 3.01 21.03 4.06
N ALA A 31 4.21 21.36 4.54
CA ALA A 31 4.82 20.67 5.65
C ALA A 31 3.97 20.97 6.91
N TYR A 32 3.31 19.95 7.44
CA TYR A 32 2.65 20.07 8.74
C TYR A 32 3.71 20.44 9.80
N PRO A 33 3.48 21.46 10.64
CA PRO A 33 4.40 21.75 11.73
C PRO A 33 4.43 20.55 12.68
N GLN A 34 5.60 19.95 12.82
CA GLN A 34 5.84 18.90 13.80
C GLN A 34 5.57 19.49 15.19
N ALA A 35 4.50 19.03 15.84
CA ALA A 35 4.18 19.47 17.20
C ALA A 35 5.36 19.13 18.11
N ALA A 36 5.93 20.14 18.78
CA ALA A 36 7.04 19.94 19.70
C ALA A 36 6.62 18.97 20.80
N GLN A 37 7.27 17.80 20.86
CA GLN A 37 6.98 16.82 21.90
C GLN A 37 7.35 17.42 23.27
N PRO A 38 6.46 17.38 24.27
CA PRO A 38 6.80 17.84 25.61
C PRO A 38 7.90 16.94 26.20
N PRO A 39 8.86 17.50 26.96
CA PRO A 39 9.92 16.71 27.59
C PRO A 39 9.29 15.70 28.55
N GLN A 40 9.54 14.42 28.30
CA GLN A 40 9.04 13.34 29.14
C GLN A 40 9.72 13.40 30.52
N PRO A 41 8.97 13.45 31.64
CA PRO A 41 9.57 13.39 32.96
C PRO A 41 10.15 11.99 33.21
N TYR A 42 11.39 11.95 33.67
CA TYR A 42 12.09 10.71 34.02
C TYR A 42 11.38 10.02 35.21
N GLY A 43 10.78 8.84 35.00
CA GLY A 43 9.93 8.20 36.01
C GLY A 43 9.70 6.70 35.85
N TYR A 44 10.52 5.91 36.56
CA TYR A 44 10.36 4.50 36.95
C TYR A 44 10.19 3.38 35.88
N PRO A 45 10.90 2.24 36.05
CA PRO A 45 10.62 1.04 35.27
C PRO A 45 9.39 0.30 35.84
N GLY A 46 8.26 0.42 35.15
CA GLY A 46 7.02 -0.27 35.51
C GLY A 46 6.25 -0.74 34.29
N VAL A 47 6.19 -2.07 34.10
CA VAL A 47 5.22 -2.82 33.26
C VAL A 47 4.52 -2.00 32.17
N GLY A 48 5.20 -1.80 31.04
CA GLY A 48 4.68 -1.04 29.91
C GLY A 48 3.49 -1.72 29.26
N ALA A 49 2.27 -1.35 29.69
CA ALA A 49 1.10 -1.40 28.83
C ALA A 49 1.38 -0.43 27.66
N GLY A 50 1.67 -1.00 26.49
CA GLY A 50 2.04 -0.23 25.31
C GLY A 50 0.95 0.80 24.97
N ALA A 51 1.38 2.01 24.61
CA ALA A 51 0.48 2.95 23.95
C ALA A 51 -0.09 2.28 22.69
N PRO A 52 -1.35 2.56 22.28
CA PRO A 52 -1.88 2.05 21.03
C PRO A 52 -1.04 2.59 19.89
N VAL A 53 -0.14 1.74 19.38
CA VAL A 53 0.47 1.90 18.05
C VAL A 53 -0.69 2.06 17.10
N ALA A 54 -0.69 3.04 16.21
CA ALA A 54 -1.86 3.30 15.37
C ALA A 54 -2.21 2.03 14.56
N GLU A 55 -3.28 1.34 14.99
CA GLU A 55 -3.64 0.02 14.50
C GLU A 55 -4.14 0.17 13.07
N GLY A 56 -3.26 -0.14 12.11
CA GLY A 56 -3.64 -0.25 10.70
C GLY A 56 -4.63 -1.41 10.50
N PRO A 57 -5.23 -1.55 9.31
CA PRO A 57 -6.12 -2.66 9.04
C PRO A 57 -5.39 -3.98 9.28
N GLU A 58 -6.03 -4.91 9.99
CA GLU A 58 -5.51 -6.26 10.24
C GLU A 58 -6.36 -7.32 9.53
N PHE A 59 -5.75 -8.47 9.29
CA PHE A 59 -6.41 -9.65 8.76
C PHE A 59 -5.95 -10.88 9.55
N LEU A 60 -6.93 -11.73 9.91
CA LEU A 60 -6.71 -12.98 10.62
C LEU A 60 -7.50 -14.12 9.95
N ALA A 61 -6.80 -15.16 9.53
CA ALA A 61 -7.38 -16.45 9.16
C ALA A 61 -6.80 -17.54 10.07
N VAL A 62 -7.68 -18.36 10.65
CA VAL A 62 -7.32 -19.43 11.60
C VAL A 62 -8.14 -20.68 11.29
N ASP A 63 -7.52 -21.85 11.34
CA ASP A 63 -8.18 -23.15 11.44
C ASP A 63 -7.74 -23.90 12.72
N CYS A 64 -7.81 -25.24 12.75
CA CYS A 64 -7.46 -26.03 13.93
C CYS A 64 -5.96 -26.34 14.09
N HIS A 65 -5.12 -26.03 13.11
CA HIS A 65 -3.66 -26.25 13.14
C HIS A 65 -2.86 -25.05 12.67
N ASN A 66 -3.46 -24.20 11.82
CA ASN A 66 -2.75 -23.19 11.05
C ASN A 66 -3.38 -21.80 11.20
N SER A 67 -2.55 -20.76 11.15
CA SER A 67 -3.00 -19.37 11.12
C SER A 67 -2.20 -18.51 10.14
N VAL A 68 -2.84 -17.43 9.67
CA VAL A 68 -2.23 -16.34 8.90
C VAL A 68 -2.70 -15.02 9.49
N VAL A 69 -1.74 -14.19 9.89
CA VAL A 69 -1.94 -12.80 10.33
C VAL A 69 -1.34 -11.87 9.28
N VAL A 70 -2.00 -10.76 8.98
CA VAL A 70 -1.42 -9.64 8.23
C VAL A 70 -1.77 -8.34 8.93
N ASP A 71 -0.76 -7.59 9.38
CA ASP A 71 -0.92 -6.43 10.26
C ASP A 71 0.12 -5.33 9.94
N VAL A 72 0.30 -4.36 10.84
CA VAL A 72 1.30 -3.28 10.70
C VAL A 72 2.74 -3.77 10.81
N SER A 73 2.97 -4.93 11.43
CA SER A 73 4.28 -5.56 11.63
C SER A 73 4.74 -6.28 10.36
N GLY A 74 3.82 -7.00 9.71
CA GLY A 74 4.13 -7.80 8.53
C GLY A 74 3.06 -8.83 8.17
N VAL A 75 3.54 -10.02 7.79
CA VAL A 75 2.74 -11.23 7.65
C VAL A 75 3.30 -12.26 8.63
N ALA A 76 2.46 -12.93 9.42
CA ALA A 76 2.87 -14.06 10.25
C ALA A 76 2.12 -15.32 9.84
N PHE A 77 2.84 -16.44 9.79
CA PHE A 77 2.28 -17.78 9.56
C PHE A 77 2.46 -18.64 10.80
N GLU A 78 1.47 -19.45 11.10
CA GLU A 78 1.57 -20.61 11.99
C GLU A 78 1.19 -21.84 11.19
N ASP A 79 2.03 -22.87 11.21
CA ASP A 79 1.73 -24.19 10.65
C ASP A 79 2.10 -25.26 11.67
N HIS A 80 1.09 -26.01 12.14
CA HIS A 80 1.23 -27.08 13.14
C HIS A 80 2.03 -26.69 14.41
N GLY A 81 1.88 -25.45 14.88
CA GLY A 81 2.60 -24.92 16.04
C GLY A 81 4.03 -24.42 15.77
N ILE A 82 4.45 -24.34 14.50
CA ILE A 82 5.65 -23.63 14.06
C ILE A 82 5.23 -22.24 13.57
N SER A 83 5.64 -21.19 14.27
CA SER A 83 5.40 -19.80 13.87
C SER A 83 6.58 -19.21 13.08
N VAL A 84 6.29 -18.43 12.04
CA VAL A 84 7.27 -17.67 11.25
C VAL A 84 6.71 -16.30 10.92
N ASP A 85 7.43 -15.25 11.33
CA ASP A 85 7.10 -13.85 11.08
C ASP A 85 7.89 -13.29 9.90
N PHE A 86 7.24 -12.49 9.06
CA PHE A 86 7.80 -11.84 7.88
C PHE A 86 7.57 -10.33 7.95
N PRO A 87 8.54 -9.53 8.45
CA PRO A 87 8.43 -8.07 8.47
C PRO A 87 8.22 -7.46 7.08
N TRP A 88 7.44 -6.39 6.96
CA TRP A 88 7.20 -5.71 5.68
C TRP A 88 8.46 -5.33 4.85
N PRO A 89 9.59 -4.92 5.47
CA PRO A 89 10.84 -4.66 4.75
C PRO A 89 11.51 -5.92 4.15
N GLU A 90 11.21 -7.11 4.69
CA GLU A 90 11.81 -8.39 4.29
C GLU A 90 10.95 -9.15 3.26
N ILE A 91 9.68 -8.80 3.16
CA ILE A 91 8.77 -9.29 2.12
C ILE A 91 9.16 -8.69 0.76
N ARG A 92 9.23 -9.52 -0.28
CA ARG A 92 9.27 -9.09 -1.68
C ARG A 92 7.86 -8.88 -2.22
N SER A 93 7.02 -9.90 -2.09
CA SER A 93 5.61 -9.90 -2.49
C SER A 93 4.80 -10.91 -1.66
N VAL A 94 3.50 -10.63 -1.50
CA VAL A 94 2.53 -11.57 -0.92
C VAL A 94 1.60 -12.02 -2.04
N HIS A 95 1.38 -13.33 -2.14
CA HIS A 95 0.45 -13.94 -3.09
C HIS A 95 -0.61 -14.70 -2.30
N TYR A 96 -1.84 -14.73 -2.78
CA TYR A 96 -2.90 -15.52 -2.19
C TYR A 96 -3.80 -16.13 -3.27
N LYS A 97 -4.26 -17.35 -3.03
CA LYS A 97 -5.10 -18.14 -3.96
C LYS A 97 -5.99 -19.08 -3.16
N ALA A 98 -7.07 -19.54 -3.79
CA ALA A 98 -7.87 -20.60 -3.22
C ALA A 98 -7.13 -21.93 -3.44
N SER A 99 -7.26 -22.85 -2.48
CA SER A 99 -6.84 -24.24 -2.70
C SER A 99 -7.55 -24.85 -3.93
N PRO A 100 -6.98 -25.88 -4.58
CA PRO A 100 -7.60 -26.50 -5.77
C PRO A 100 -9.03 -27.02 -5.54
N ASN A 101 -9.39 -27.35 -4.30
CA ASN A 101 -10.74 -27.78 -3.91
C ASN A 101 -11.69 -26.63 -3.50
N GLY A 102 -11.20 -25.38 -3.46
CA GLY A 102 -11.97 -24.18 -3.10
C GLY A 102 -12.44 -24.15 -1.63
N LYS A 103 -11.69 -24.81 -0.73
CA LYS A 103 -12.03 -24.94 0.71
C LYS A 103 -10.99 -24.34 1.67
N ALA A 104 -9.87 -23.83 1.18
CA ALA A 104 -8.84 -23.22 1.98
C ALA A 104 -8.26 -21.98 1.29
N LEU A 105 -7.80 -21.04 2.10
CA LEU A 105 -6.99 -19.91 1.69
C LEU A 105 -5.52 -20.36 1.71
N MET A 106 -4.84 -20.23 0.59
CA MET A 106 -3.38 -20.40 0.52
C MET A 106 -2.77 -19.01 0.43
N VAL A 107 -1.91 -18.65 1.38
CA VAL A 107 -1.14 -17.40 1.38
C VAL A 107 0.33 -17.75 1.27
N ALA A 108 1.06 -17.03 0.42
CA ALA A 108 2.48 -17.22 0.23
C ALA A 108 3.26 -15.91 0.29
N VAL A 109 4.37 -15.92 1.00
CA VAL A 109 5.34 -14.84 1.08
C VAL A 109 6.54 -15.21 0.22
N ILE A 110 6.86 -14.36 -0.76
CA ILE A 110 8.18 -14.35 -1.37
C ILE A 110 9.02 -13.37 -0.55
N HIS A 111 10.13 -13.85 -0.01
CA HIS A 111 11.05 -13.07 0.80
C HIS A 111 12.10 -12.35 -0.09
N LEU A 112 12.77 -11.32 0.42
CA LEU A 112 13.75 -10.55 -0.36
C LEU A 112 14.92 -11.39 -0.86
N ASP A 113 15.36 -12.41 -0.12
CA ASP A 113 16.40 -13.35 -0.57
C ASP A 113 15.96 -14.35 -1.65
N GLY A 114 14.67 -14.32 -2.04
CA GLY A 114 14.09 -15.20 -3.05
C GLY A 114 13.49 -16.50 -2.50
N ARG A 115 13.54 -16.75 -1.19
CA ARG A 115 12.79 -17.87 -0.58
C ARG A 115 11.29 -17.68 -0.71
N PHE A 116 10.60 -18.81 -0.77
CA PHE A 116 9.15 -18.91 -0.85
C PHE A 116 8.63 -19.66 0.37
N TYR A 117 7.67 -19.07 1.06
CA TYR A 117 6.97 -19.67 2.21
C TYR A 117 5.48 -19.66 1.91
N GLU A 118 4.76 -20.74 2.22
CA GLU A 118 3.31 -20.87 1.99
C GLU A 118 2.64 -21.43 3.25
N CYS A 119 1.52 -20.83 3.66
CA CYS A 119 0.62 -21.32 4.69
C CYS A 119 -0.76 -21.55 4.07
N THR A 120 -1.44 -22.62 4.47
CA THR A 120 -2.80 -22.96 4.02
C THR A 120 -3.73 -23.03 5.22
N VAL A 121 -4.85 -22.31 5.17
CA VAL A 121 -5.85 -22.23 6.24
C VAL A 121 -7.24 -22.64 5.72
N GLU A 122 -7.87 -23.63 6.35
CA GLU A 122 -9.17 -24.16 5.96
C GLU A 122 -10.34 -23.19 6.23
N ALA A 123 -11.07 -22.85 5.16
CA ALA A 123 -12.26 -22.02 5.19
C ALA A 123 -13.54 -22.87 5.30
N LYS A 124 -13.98 -23.13 6.53
CA LYS A 124 -15.25 -23.79 6.86
C LYS A 124 -16.23 -22.76 7.44
N PRO A 125 -17.32 -22.35 6.75
CA PRO A 125 -17.79 -22.75 5.41
C PRO A 125 -17.11 -21.98 4.27
N ARG A 126 -17.36 -22.39 3.01
CA ARG A 126 -16.78 -21.77 1.80
C ARG A 126 -17.05 -20.26 1.67
N GLU A 127 -18.16 -19.74 2.20
CA GLU A 127 -18.45 -18.30 2.19
C GLU A 127 -17.39 -17.49 2.96
N ARG A 128 -16.81 -18.07 4.04
CA ARG A 128 -15.68 -17.50 4.78
C ARG A 128 -14.48 -17.26 3.86
N LEU A 129 -14.25 -18.13 2.87
CA LEU A 129 -13.16 -17.94 1.91
C LEU A 129 -13.34 -16.65 1.10
N HIS A 130 -14.55 -16.38 0.60
CA HIS A 130 -14.83 -15.16 -0.16
C HIS A 130 -14.68 -13.90 0.72
N GLN A 131 -15.10 -13.96 1.99
CA GLN A 131 -14.90 -12.88 2.97
C GLN A 131 -13.41 -12.63 3.22
N TRP A 132 -12.63 -13.70 3.47
CA TRP A 132 -11.19 -13.60 3.66
C TRP A 132 -10.47 -13.03 2.45
N PHE A 133 -10.88 -13.39 1.23
CA PHE A 133 -10.33 -12.81 0.00
C PHE A 133 -10.55 -11.29 -0.08
N GLY A 134 -11.74 -10.80 0.24
CA GLY A 134 -12.04 -9.37 0.25
C GLY A 134 -11.26 -8.60 1.32
N GLN A 135 -11.20 -9.13 2.54
CA GLN A 135 -10.45 -8.54 3.65
C GLN A 135 -8.94 -8.52 3.37
N LEU A 136 -8.37 -9.64 2.96
CA LEU A 136 -6.94 -9.75 2.65
C LEU A 136 -6.54 -8.83 1.49
N ALA A 137 -7.37 -8.70 0.45
CA ALA A 137 -7.14 -7.75 -0.64
C ALA A 137 -7.11 -6.29 -0.15
N GLN A 138 -8.02 -5.91 0.75
CA GLN A 138 -8.06 -4.57 1.36
C GLN A 138 -6.82 -4.30 2.22
N VAL A 139 -6.44 -5.25 3.08
CA VAL A 139 -5.29 -5.12 4.00
C VAL A 139 -3.97 -5.08 3.25
N LEU A 140 -3.77 -5.98 2.28
CA LEU A 140 -2.59 -5.95 1.40
C LEU A 140 -2.54 -4.67 0.56
N GLY A 141 -3.69 -4.15 0.09
CA GLY A 141 -3.74 -2.88 -0.62
C GLY A 141 -3.33 -1.66 0.22
N TYR A 142 -3.43 -1.75 1.56
CA TYR A 142 -3.02 -0.69 2.49
C TYR A 142 -1.50 -0.71 2.75
N TYR A 143 -0.90 -1.87 3.07
CA TYR A 143 0.54 -1.97 3.36
C TYR A 143 1.42 -2.15 2.10
N ARG A 144 0.83 -2.69 1.03
CA ARG A 144 1.45 -2.90 -0.27
C ARG A 144 0.53 -2.37 -1.39
N PRO A 145 0.29 -1.04 -1.44
CA PRO A 145 -0.31 -0.43 -2.62
C PRO A 145 0.55 -0.79 -3.82
N MET A 146 -0.06 -1.42 -4.84
CA MET A 146 0.64 -1.76 -6.07
C MET A 146 1.06 -0.46 -6.78
N GLY A 147 2.37 -0.25 -6.89
CA GLY A 147 3.00 0.81 -7.68
C GLY A 147 3.35 0.36 -9.09
#